data_AF-A0A838TA62-F1
#
_entry.id   AF-A0A838TA62-F1
#
_cell.length_a   1.000
_cell.length_b   1.000
_cell.length_c   1.000
_cell.angle_alpha   90.00
_cell.angle_beta   90.00
_cell.angle_gamma   90.00
#
_symmetry.space_group_name_H-M   'P 1'
#
loop_
_entity.id
_entity.type
_entity.pdbx_description
1 polymer ?
#
loop_
_entity_poly.entity_id
_entity_poly.type
_entity_poly.pdbx_seq_one_letter_code
_entity_poly.pdbx_strand_id
1 'polypeptide(L)' 'NPMHNELQVIAKNVSASAVIKIMDMLGNVRLSETMRSSNFHCLVNDLAAGCYLIMAVGEQGKELFKEIIVKQ' A
#
# COMPACT_ATOMS: atom_id res chain seq x y z
N ASN A 1 -20.69 14.72 7.22
CA ASN A 1 -19.33 15.11 6.82
C ASN A 1 -18.57 13.80 6.62
N PRO A 2 -18.43 13.26 5.40
CA PRO A 2 -17.89 11.92 5.20
C PRO A 2 -16.40 11.96 5.54
N MET A 3 -16.08 11.63 6.79
CA MET A 3 -14.71 11.56 7.28
C MET A 3 -14.00 10.45 6.51
N HIS A 4 -13.14 10.83 5.57
CA HIS A 4 -12.01 10.06 5.05
C HIS A 4 -12.18 8.53 5.01
N ASN A 5 -13.07 8.03 4.14
CA ASN A 5 -13.13 6.60 3.78
C ASN A 5 -11.97 6.15 2.88
N GLU A 6 -10.91 6.95 2.75
CA GLU A 6 -9.81 6.72 1.82
C GLU A 6 -8.55 6.38 2.60
N LEU A 7 -7.82 5.36 2.15
CA LEU A 7 -6.46 5.13 2.60
C LEU A 7 -5.50 5.78 1.61
N GLN A 8 -4.66 6.70 2.10
CA GLN A 8 -3.57 7.29 1.33
C GLN A 8 -2.28 6.53 1.58
N VAL A 9 -1.70 5.96 0.51
CA VAL A 9 -0.38 5.33 0.54
C VAL A 9 0.57 6.19 -0.27
N ILE A 10 1.58 6.75 0.41
CA ILE A 10 2.61 7.58 -0.21
C ILE A 10 3.95 6.89 -0.05
N ALA A 11 4.52 6.43 -1.17
CA ALA A 11 5.87 5.88 -1.20
C ALA A 11 6.78 6.87 -1.95
N LYS A 12 7.88 7.29 -1.31
CA LYS A 12 8.86 8.22 -1.88
C LYS A 12 10.22 7.55 -1.99
N ASN A 13 10.99 7.95 -3.00
CA ASN A 13 12.36 7.46 -3.25
C ASN A 13 12.46 5.94 -3.47
N VAL A 14 11.47 5.34 -4.11
CA VAL A 14 11.52 3.93 -4.50
C VAL A 14 12.40 3.83 -5.75
N SER A 15 13.70 3.61 -5.57
CA SER A 15 14.72 3.76 -6.63
C SER A 15 14.65 2.73 -7.77
N ALA A 16 13.67 1.82 -7.76
CA ALA A 16 13.52 0.73 -8.72
C ALA A 16 12.04 0.43 -8.98
N SER A 17 11.76 -0.35 -10.03
CA SER A 17 10.42 -0.91 -10.26
C SER A 17 9.98 -1.68 -9.01
N ALA A 18 8.83 -1.34 -8.44
CA ALA A 18 8.35 -1.94 -7.20
C ALA A 18 6.87 -2.29 -7.29
N VAL A 19 6.47 -3.36 -6.63
CA VAL A 19 5.09 -3.76 -6.46
C VAL A 19 4.63 -3.34 -5.07
N ILE A 20 3.61 -2.48 -5.00
CA ILE A 20 2.92 -2.15 -3.75
C ILE A 20 1.81 -3.16 -3.55
N LYS A 21 1.76 -3.75 -2.36
CA LYS A 21 0.65 -4.60 -1.93
C LYS A 21 0.03 -4.04 -0.68
N ILE A 22 -1.29 -4.06 -0.64
CA ILE A 22 -2.08 -3.81 0.56
C ILE A 22 -2.82 -5.09 0.87
N MET A 23 -2.62 -5.60 2.08
CA MET A 23 -3.23 -6.85 2.53
C MET A 23 -3.99 -6.60 3.81
N ASP A 24 -5.13 -7.26 3.99
CA ASP A 24 -5.75 -7.31 5.31
C ASP A 24 -4.98 -8.27 6.23
N MET A 25 -5.28 -8.26 7.53
CA MET A 25 -4.61 -9.12 8.51
C MET A 25 -4.92 -10.63 8.35
N LEU A 26 -5.86 -10.99 7.48
CA LEU A 26 -6.12 -12.37 7.10
C LEU A 26 -5.25 -12.81 5.91
N GLY A 27 -4.45 -11.90 5.34
CA GLY A 27 -3.57 -12.14 4.21
C GLY A 27 -4.22 -11.94 2.85
N ASN A 28 -5.46 -11.43 2.77
CA ASN A 28 -6.09 -11.16 1.49
C ASN A 28 -5.51 -9.89 0.88
N VAL A 29 -5.05 -9.98 -0.37
CA VAL A 29 -4.58 -8.82 -1.13
C VAL A 29 -5.79 -7.97 -1.54
N ARG A 30 -5.81 -6.73 -1.06
CA ARG A 30 -6.82 -5.72 -1.41
C ARG A 30 -6.38 -4.82 -2.55
N LEU A 31 -5.07 -4.61 -2.69
CA LEU A 31 -4.46 -3.89 -3.81
C LEU A 31 -3.10 -4.52 -4.14
N SER A 32 -2.77 -4.61 -5.43
CA SER A 32 -1.43 -4.93 -5.91
C SER A 32 -1.11 -4.14 -7.18
N GLU A 33 -0.20 -3.17 -7.07
CA GLU A 33 0.13 -2.26 -8.18
C GLU A 33 1.61 -2.25 -8.46
N THR A 34 1.98 -2.30 -9.75
CA THR A 34 3.38 -2.21 -10.17
C THR A 34 3.72 -0.78 -10.54
N MET A 35 4.77 -0.26 -9.91
CA MET A 35 5.24 1.11 -10.07
C MET A 35 6.56 1.13 -10.79
N ARG A 36 6.68 2.01 -11.78
CA ARG A 36 7.92 2.29 -12.52
C ARG A 36 8.36 3.75 -12.33
N SER A 37 8.18 4.27 -11.12
CA SER A 37 8.46 5.67 -10.76
C SER A 37 9.03 5.73 -9.36
N SER A 38 9.89 6.73 -9.11
CA SER A 38 10.51 6.97 -7.80
C SER A 38 9.54 7.43 -6.73
N ASN A 39 8.35 7.91 -7.12
CA ASN A 39 7.30 8.36 -6.21
C ASN A 39 5.95 7.77 -6.62
N PHE A 40 5.16 7.41 -5.62
CA PHE A 40 3.81 6.90 -5.78
C PHE A 40 2.88 7.46 -4.72
N HIS A 41 1.68 7.80 -5.19
CA HIS A 41 0.57 8.16 -4.36
C HIS A 41 -0.64 7.37 -4.86
N CYS A 42 -1.20 6.53 -3.99
CA CYS A 42 -2.41 5.80 -4.29
C CYS A 42 -3.46 6.06 -3.22
N LEU A 43 -4.68 6.23 -3.72
CA LEU A 43 -5.89 6.30 -2.94
C LEU A 43 -6.59 4.96 -3.06
N VAL A 44 -6.78 4.28 -1.94
CA VAL A 44 -7.60 3.09 -1.88
C VAL A 44 -8.90 3.41 -1.19
N ASN A 45 -9.96 3.36 -1.98
CA ASN A 45 -11.33 3.56 -1.53
C ASN A 45 -11.95 2.21 -1.14
N ASP A 46 -13.07 2.26 -0.43
CA ASP A 46 -13.89 1.07 -0.11
C ASP A 46 -13.20 -0.03 0.72
N LEU A 47 -12.11 0.31 1.41
CA LEU A 47 -11.57 -0.55 2.47
C LEU A 47 -12.49 -0.48 3.69
N ALA A 48 -12.91 -1.62 4.22
CA ALA A 48 -13.60 -1.67 5.50
C ALA A 48 -12.69 -1.14 6.63
N ALA A 49 -13.28 -0.66 7.72
CA ALA A 49 -12.50 -0.37 8.93
C ALA A 49 -11.75 -1.63 9.38
N GLY A 50 -10.49 -1.46 9.79
CA GLY A 50 -9.62 -2.57 10.15
C GLY A 50 -8.14 -2.28 9.98
N CYS A 51 -7.33 -3.30 10.30
CA CYS A 51 -5.88 -3.23 10.16
C CYS A 51 -5.44 -3.76 8.78
N TYR A 52 -4.49 -3.08 8.16
CA TYR A 52 -3.92 -3.48 6.88
C TYR A 52 -2.40 -3.42 6.93
N LEU A 53 -1.78 -4.31 6.17
CA LEU A 53 -0.37 -4.33 5.90
C LEU A 53 -0.10 -3.73 4.52
N ILE A 54 0.65 -2.64 4.46
CA ILE A 54 1.19 -2.08 3.23
C ILE A 54 2.63 -2.56 3.09
N MET A 55 3.00 -3.08 1.92
CA MET A 55 4.39 -3.44 1.62
C MET A 55 4.77 -3.01 0.21
N ALA A 56 6.02 -2.57 0.04
CA ALA A 56 6.66 -2.44 -1.26
C ALA A 56 7.67 -3.55 -1.44
N VAL A 57 7.60 -4.20 -2.60
CA VAL A 57 8.54 -5.23 -3.03
C VAL A 57 9.22 -4.76 -4.30
N GLY A 58 10.53 -4.55 -4.25
CA GLY A 58 11.35 -4.23 -5.40
C GLY A 58 11.63 -5.44 -6.27
N GLU A 59 12.49 -5.25 -7.26
CA GLU A 59 12.99 -6.33 -8.11
C GLU A 59 13.54 -7.50 -7.29
N GLN A 60 13.37 -8.71 -7.82
CA GLN A 60 13.82 -9.97 -7.19
C GLN A 60 13.19 -10.25 -5.82
N GLY A 61 12.07 -9.61 -5.48
CA GLY A 61 11.37 -9.87 -4.23
C GLY A 61 11.94 -9.14 -3.02
N LYS A 62 12.86 -8.17 -3.22
CA LYS A 62 13.44 -7.39 -2.13
C LYS A 62 12.37 -6.55 -1.43
N GLU A 63 12.18 -6.72 -0.13
CA GLU A 63 11.34 -5.80 0.65
C GLU A 63 11.99 -4.41 0.67
N LEU A 64 11.25 -3.39 0.25
CA LEU A 64 11.69 -1.99 0.26
C LEU A 64 11.11 -1.25 1.46
N PHE A 65 9.85 -1.50 1.80
CA PHE A 65 9.25 -1.07 3.06
C PHE A 65 8.05 -1.95 3.42
N LYS A 66 7.68 -1.86 4.69
CA LYS A 66 6.52 -2.54 5.26
C LYS A 66 5.95 -1.70 6.40
N GLU A 67 4.65 -1.45 6.39
CA GLU A 67 3.95 -0.64 7.39
C GLU A 67 2.57 -1.21 7.71
N ILE A 68 2.18 -1.17 8.99
CA ILE A 68 0.83 -1.51 9.43
C ILE A 68 0.06 -0.22 9.68
N ILE A 69 -1.14 -0.17 9.13
CA ILE A 69 -2.06 0.95 9.25
C ILE A 69 -3.39 0.48 9.84
N VAL A 70 -4.04 1.37 10.57
CA VAL A 70 -5.38 1.13 11.12
C VAL A 70 -6.34 2.11 10.47
N LYS A 71 -7.29 1.59 9.71
CA LYS A 71 -8.43 2.35 9.18
C LYS A 71 -9.54 2.33 10.21
N GLN A 72 -9.91 3.51 10.71
CA GLN A 72 -11.04 3.71 11.63
C GLN A 72 -12.36 3.80 10.87
#